data_AF-X1A685-F1
#
_entry.id   AF-X1A685-F1
#
_cell.length_a   1.000
_cell.length_b   1.000
_cell.length_c   1.000
_cell.angle_alpha   90.00
_cell.angle_beta   90.00
_cell.angle_gamma   90.00
#
_symmetry.space_group_name_H-M   'P 1'
#
loop_
_entity.id
_entity.type
_entity.pdbx_description
1 polymer ?
#
loop_
_entity_poly.entity_id
_entity_poly.type
_entity_poly.pdbx_seq_one_letter_code
_entity_poly.pdbx_strand_id
1 'polypeptide(L)'
;DIIPLSYYPFESPDLGKKLFTSAELGWSTHCERICFYPSIGSFVGSDILAGIYATGMWNRSENTILVDLGTNGEIAVGNRDKLLCASTAAGPAFE
;
A
#
# COMPACT_ATOMS: atom_id res chain seq x y z
N ASP A 1 4.35 -15.99 5.10
CA ASP A 1 3.13 -16.82 5.12
C ASP A 1 1.96 -15.93 4.73
N ILE A 2 1.23 -16.29 3.67
CA ILE A 2 0.10 -15.51 3.13
C ILE A 2 -1.26 -16.06 3.56
N ILE A 3 -1.26 -17.21 4.25
CA ILE A 3 -2.45 -17.90 4.71
C ILE A 3 -3.44 -16.95 5.45
N PRO A 4 -2.99 -16.01 6.31
CA PRO A 4 -3.90 -15.10 7.01
C PRO A 4 -4.73 -14.17 6.11
N LEU A 5 -4.33 -13.96 4.85
CA LEU A 5 -5.08 -13.15 3.88
C LEU A 5 -6.25 -13.92 3.24
N SER A 6 -6.32 -15.24 3.42
CA SER A 6 -7.33 -16.11 2.79
C SER A 6 -8.52 -16.45 3.69
N TYR A 7 -8.49 -16.10 4.97
CA TYR A 7 -9.59 -16.38 5.91
C TYR A 7 -9.82 -15.24 6.88
N TYR A 8 -11.06 -15.15 7.39
CA TYR A 8 -11.42 -14.23 8.46
C TYR A 8 -10.55 -14.45 9.71
N PRO A 9 -9.98 -13.39 10.32
CA PRO A 9 -10.32 -11.97 10.16
C PRO A 9 -9.55 -11.20 9.09
N PHE A 10 -8.82 -11.88 8.20
CA PHE A 10 -8.00 -11.28 7.15
C PHE A 10 -6.90 -10.37 7.69
N GLU A 11 -6.17 -10.82 8.71
CA GLU A 11 -5.15 -10.02 9.39
C GLU A 11 -3.75 -10.43 8.94
N SER A 12 -3.03 -9.52 8.30
CA SER A 12 -1.60 -9.72 8.03
C SER A 12 -0.81 -9.80 9.34
N PRO A 13 0.09 -10.79 9.50
CA PRO A 13 0.90 -10.93 10.72
C PRO A 13 1.93 -9.81 10.87
N ASP A 14 2.22 -9.10 9.77
CA ASP A 14 3.23 -8.06 9.72
C ASP A 14 2.85 -7.00 8.69
N LEU A 15 2.55 -5.79 9.18
CA LEU A 15 2.31 -4.61 8.35
C LEU A 15 3.46 -3.60 8.46
N GLY A 16 4.54 -3.95 9.15
CA GLY A 16 5.62 -3.03 9.45
C GLY A 16 6.52 -2.75 8.25
N LYS A 17 7.18 -1.59 8.28
CA LYS A 17 8.28 -1.28 7.36
C LYS A 17 9.37 -2.35 7.49
N LYS A 18 9.89 -2.83 6.35
CA LYS A 18 11.00 -3.78 6.29
C LYS A 18 12.22 -3.17 5.63
N LEU A 19 13.38 -3.49 6.18
CA LEU A 19 14.68 -3.04 5.69
C LEU A 19 15.50 -4.28 5.38
N PHE A 20 16.11 -4.28 4.21
CA PHE A 20 17.01 -5.33 3.76
C PHE A 20 18.22 -4.72 3.08
N THR A 21 19.30 -5.48 3.04
CA THR A 21 20.41 -5.30 2.11
C THR A 21 20.09 -5.98 0.79
N SER A 22 20.80 -5.60 -0.29
CA SER A 22 20.69 -6.30 -1.57
C SER A 22 21.08 -7.78 -1.47
N ALA A 23 22.06 -8.11 -0.62
CA ALA A 23 22.52 -9.48 -0.37
C ALA A 23 21.43 -10.36 0.27
N GLU A 24 20.69 -9.85 1.26
CA GLU A 24 19.59 -10.59 1.90
C GLU A 24 18.45 -10.92 0.93
N LEU A 25 18.24 -10.07 -0.09
CA LEU A 25 17.23 -10.30 -1.14
C LEU A 25 17.77 -11.10 -2.33
N GLY A 26 19.08 -11.37 -2.39
CA GLY A 26 19.73 -11.97 -3.56
C GLY A 26 19.68 -11.07 -4.81
N TRP A 27 19.56 -9.76 -4.64
CA TRP A 27 19.46 -8.81 -5.76
C TRP A 27 20.83 -8.28 -6.15
N SER A 28 21.10 -8.24 -7.46
CA SER A 28 22.34 -7.66 -8.02
C SER A 28 22.18 -6.15 -8.20
N THR A 29 22.17 -5.40 -7.10
CA THR A 29 22.09 -3.93 -7.09
C THR A 29 23.12 -3.31 -6.13
N HIS A 30 23.56 -2.10 -6.46
CA HIS A 30 24.46 -1.29 -5.63
C HIS A 30 23.75 -0.60 -4.45
N CYS A 31 22.44 -0.81 -4.29
CA CYS A 31 21.70 -0.28 -3.14
C CYS A 31 22.10 -1.00 -1.85
N GLU A 32 22.76 -0.30 -0.93
CA GLU A 32 23.13 -0.83 0.39
C GLU A 32 21.90 -1.08 1.29
N ARG A 33 20.82 -0.32 1.07
CA ARG A 33 19.56 -0.44 1.83
C ARG A 33 18.36 -0.40 0.92
N ILE A 34 17.48 -1.37 1.08
CA ILE A 34 16.23 -1.55 0.36
C ILE A 34 15.10 -1.49 1.39
N CYS A 35 14.15 -0.60 1.17
CA CYS A 35 13.05 -0.33 2.08
C CYS A 35 11.73 -0.74 1.46
N PHE A 36 11.03 -1.67 2.10
CA PHE A 36 9.64 -1.96 1.81
C PHE A 36 8.78 -1.19 2.80
N TYR A 37 7.96 -0.30 2.28
CA TYR A 37 7.06 0.50 3.10
C TYR A 37 5.92 -0.37 3.66
N PRO A 38 5.36 0.02 4.81
CA PRO A 38 4.26 -0.71 5.43
C PRO A 38 3.02 -0.68 4.53
N SER A 39 2.26 -1.76 4.54
CA SER A 39 0.88 -1.76 4.03
C SER A 39 -0.03 -1.01 5.00
N ILE A 40 -1.02 -0.28 4.48
CA ILE A 40 -2.02 0.44 5.29
C ILE A 40 -2.96 -0.56 5.97
N GLY A 41 -3.25 -1.68 5.31
CA GLY A 41 -4.01 -2.79 5.84
C GLY A 41 -3.76 -4.06 5.02
N SER A 42 -4.43 -5.14 5.35
CA SER A 42 -4.21 -6.45 4.73
C SER A 42 -4.42 -6.46 3.21
N PHE A 43 -5.35 -5.65 2.71
CA PHE A 43 -5.65 -5.51 1.27
C PHE A 43 -5.30 -4.14 0.71
N VAL A 44 -4.68 -3.26 1.50
CA VAL A 44 -4.28 -1.91 1.05
C VAL A 44 -2.77 -1.81 1.20
N GLY A 45 -2.08 -1.91 0.07
CA GLY A 45 -0.62 -1.97 0.01
C GLY A 45 0.09 -0.65 0.24
N SER A 46 1.42 -0.70 0.10
CA SER A 46 2.29 0.47 0.21
C SER A 46 2.37 1.32 -1.08
N ASP A 47 1.86 0.79 -2.19
CA ASP A 47 1.54 1.51 -3.42
C ASP A 47 0.54 2.65 -3.17
N ILE A 48 -0.54 2.39 -2.42
CA ILE A 48 -1.50 3.43 -2.01
C ILE A 48 -0.84 4.45 -1.10
N LEU A 49 0.03 4.01 -0.18
CA LEU A 49 0.81 4.92 0.66
C LEU A 49 1.72 5.83 -0.20
N ALA A 50 2.35 5.28 -1.24
CA ALA A 50 3.17 6.04 -2.17
C ALA A 50 2.32 7.04 -2.98
N GLY A 51 1.13 6.65 -3.44
CA GLY A 51 0.18 7.53 -4.12
C GLY A 51 -0.32 8.68 -3.24
N ILE A 52 -0.66 8.38 -1.98
CA ILE A 52 -1.04 9.39 -0.97
C ILE A 52 0.09 10.42 -0.82
N TYR A 53 1.34 9.95 -0.69
CA TYR A 53 2.50 10.83 -0.55
C TYR A 53 2.73 11.67 -1.81
N ALA A 54 2.72 11.05 -2.99
CA ALA A 54 2.99 11.69 -4.28
C ALA A 54 1.96 12.77 -4.64
N THR A 55 0.68 12.57 -4.31
CA THR A 55 -0.39 13.55 -4.56
C THR A 55 -0.43 14.69 -3.52
N GLY A 56 0.24 14.50 -2.39
CA GLY A 56 0.23 15.43 -1.26
C GLY A 56 -1.13 15.52 -0.55
N MET A 57 -2.05 14.56 -0.77
CA MET A 57 -3.39 14.62 -0.19
C MET A 57 -3.39 14.66 1.35
N TRP A 58 -2.39 14.02 1.97
CA TRP A 58 -2.17 14.02 3.42
C TRP A 58 -1.89 15.41 4.02
N ASN A 59 -1.63 16.43 3.21
CA ASN A 59 -1.35 17.80 3.67
C ASN A 59 -2.42 18.82 3.25
N ARG A 60 -3.44 18.40 2.49
CA ARG A 60 -4.50 19.29 2.01
C ARG A 60 -5.52 19.57 3.11
N SER A 61 -6.12 20.76 3.07
CA SER A 61 -7.29 21.10 3.91
C SER A 61 -8.56 20.50 3.33
N GLU A 62 -8.65 20.46 2.00
CA GLU A 62 -9.81 19.96 1.27
C GLU A 62 -9.83 18.44 1.25
N ASN A 63 -11.03 17.87 1.24
CA ASN A 63 -11.19 16.44 0.96
C ASN A 63 -10.80 16.14 -0.48
N THR A 64 -9.94 15.15 -0.63
CA THR A 64 -9.47 14.65 -1.92
C THR A 64 -9.66 13.15 -1.99
N ILE A 65 -9.71 12.65 -3.22
CA ILE A 65 -9.83 11.23 -3.51
C ILE A 65 -8.67 10.81 -4.41
N LEU A 66 -8.02 9.72 -4.04
CA LEU A 66 -7.11 8.96 -4.87
C LEU A 66 -7.82 7.66 -5.24
N VAL A 67 -7.85 7.35 -6.53
CA VAL A 67 -8.39 6.09 -7.06
C VAL A 67 -7.27 5.42 -7.82
N ASP A 68 -6.88 4.24 -7.37
CA ASP A 68 -5.96 3.35 -8.09
C ASP A 68 -6.79 2.25 -8.76
N LEU A 69 -6.58 2.06 -10.06
CA LEU A 69 -7.35 1.16 -10.90
C LEU A 69 -6.40 0.13 -11.51
N GLY A 70 -6.28 -1.02 -10.86
CA GLY A 70 -5.59 -2.18 -11.39
C GLY A 70 -6.46 -3.44 -11.33
N THR A 71 -5.83 -4.61 -11.18
CA THR A 71 -6.54 -5.87 -10.88
C THR A 71 -7.48 -5.72 -9.66
N ASN A 72 -7.03 -4.96 -8.66
CA ASN A 72 -7.87 -4.47 -7.58
C ASN A 72 -8.19 -2.98 -7.80
N GLY A 73 -9.29 -2.53 -7.19
CA GLY A 73 -9.63 -1.12 -7.10
C GLY A 73 -9.38 -0.64 -5.69
N GLU A 74 -8.41 0.26 -5.51
CA GLU A 74 -8.10 0.88 -4.24
C GLU A 74 -8.53 2.34 -4.25
N ILE A 75 -9.09 2.80 -3.12
CA ILE A 75 -9.52 4.17 -2.94
C ILE A 75 -8.97 4.69 -1.62
N ALA A 76 -8.36 5.87 -1.66
CA ALA A 76 -8.07 6.67 -0.47
C ALA A 76 -8.86 7.99 -0.54
N VAL A 77 -9.55 8.35 0.54
CA VAL A 77 -10.34 9.58 0.64
C VAL A 77 -10.04 10.33 1.93
N GLY A 78 -9.89 11.65 1.84
CA GLY A 78 -9.75 12.51 3.00
C GLY A 78 -8.78 13.67 2.79
N ASN A 79 -8.19 14.12 3.89
CA ASN A 79 -7.38 15.32 3.98
C ASN A 79 -6.31 15.17 5.09
N ARG A 80 -5.69 16.28 5.53
CA ARG A 80 -4.68 16.29 6.61
C ARG A 80 -5.18 15.78 7.97
N ASP A 81 -6.47 15.84 8.23
CA ASP A 81 -7.04 15.48 9.52
C ASP A 81 -7.32 13.97 9.59
N LYS A 82 -7.76 13.39 8.47
CA LYS A 82 -8.06 11.97 8.38
C LYS A 82 -8.01 11.47 6.95
N LEU A 83 -7.44 10.28 6.78
CA LEU A 83 -7.49 9.49 5.55
C LEU A 83 -8.21 8.17 5.83
N LEU A 84 -9.11 7.79 4.92
CA LEU A 84 -9.79 6.49 4.90
C LEU A 84 -9.35 5.76 3.64
N CYS A 85 -9.09 4.47 3.75
CA CYS A 85 -8.71 3.62 2.63
C CYS A 85 -9.65 2.41 2.53
N ALA A 86 -9.91 1.98 1.30
CA ALA A 86 -10.62 0.74 1.00
C ALA A 86 -10.01 0.08 -0.23
N SER A 87 -10.12 -1.25 -0.30
CA SER A 87 -9.80 -2.03 -1.50
C SER A 87 -11.02 -2.86 -1.87
N THR A 88 -11.22 -3.08 -3.16
CA THR A 88 -12.24 -3.95 -3.72
C THR A 88 -11.65 -4.79 -4.85
N ALA A 89 -12.15 -6.00 -5.04
CA ALA A 89 -11.90 -6.72 -6.28
C ALA A 89 -12.55 -5.94 -7.43
N ALA A 90 -11.75 -5.49 -8.40
CA ALA A 90 -12.23 -4.81 -9.60
C ALA A 90 -12.18 -5.75 -10.83
N GLY A 91 -11.19 -6.64 -10.86
CA GLY A 91 -10.88 -7.48 -12.01
C GLY A 91 -9.99 -6.74 -13.03
N PRO A 92 -9.21 -7.45 -13.86
CA PRO A 92 -8.19 -6.86 -14.74
C PRO A 92 -8.80 -6.22 -15.99
N ALA A 93 -9.92 -5.51 -15.88
CA ALA A 93 -10.61 -4.95 -17.05
C ALA A 93 -9.77 -3.90 -17.80
N PHE A 94 -8.77 -3.32 -17.14
CA PHE A 94 -7.89 -2.28 -17.68
C PHE A 94 -6.40 -2.69 -17.68
N GLU A 95 -6.08 -3.95 -17.35
CA GLU A 95 -4.73 -4.53 -17.34
C GLU A 95 -4.55 -5.62 -18.41
#